data_AF-A0A7S1WF16-F1
#
_entry.id   AF-A0A7S1WF16-F1
#
_cell.length_a   1.000
_cell.length_b   1.000
_cell.length_c   1.000
_cell.angle_alpha   90.00
_cell.angle_beta   90.00
_cell.angle_gamma   90.00
#
_symmetry.space_group_name_H-M   'P 1'
#
loop_
_entity.id
_entity.type
_entity.pdbx_description
1 polymer ?
#
loop_
_entity_poly.entity_id
_entity_poly.type
_entity_poly.pdbx_seq_one_letter_code
_entity_poly.pdbx_strand_id
1 'polypeptide(L)'
;QPHFHVCKLCHSNPIPAIETMLRDVEIGFNVNMITPYVECTTRCPEMTADVMGYVLARSCAKPTTPNRAFLNQADANLSPWLVNLGEFVGRFYKKHPHTDLHGLLTVVTRRIHNEAVETAPQGGLPSTQAEYKGESLIRVILEALIEYMGGYFTVADMTSDQLHCLAGGPRLKSESIAIGKKEDSSRKEKTRQALFNTLVDLGLVPVLWYSLSQQRHHFLSEEFSEVHGGAGGLKLVGLLFDGNHECFLKLTEFLAQACARDKYTSLLP
;
A
#
# COMPACT_ATOMS: atom_id res chain seq x y z
N GLN A 1 -7.17 27.53 10.46
CA GLN A 1 -7.83 28.40 9.47
C GLN A 1 -7.93 27.78 8.07
N PRO A 2 -6.89 27.19 7.44
CA PRO A 2 -7.01 26.67 6.06
C PRO A 2 -8.04 25.54 5.90
N HIS A 3 -8.18 24.68 6.92
CA HIS A 3 -9.17 23.59 6.94
C HIS A 3 -10.63 24.06 6.75
N PHE A 4 -10.97 25.29 7.16
CA PHE A 4 -12.33 25.82 6.99
C PHE A 4 -12.63 26.22 5.55
N HIS A 5 -11.64 26.73 4.82
CA HIS A 5 -11.83 27.09 3.41
C HIS A 5 -11.97 25.84 2.54
N VAL A 6 -11.12 24.83 2.78
CA VAL A 6 -11.23 23.52 2.10
C VAL A 6 -12.59 22.87 2.40
N CYS A 7 -13.02 22.86 3.66
CA CYS A 7 -14.33 22.32 4.03
C CYS A 7 -15.48 23.02 3.30
N LYS A 8 -15.49 24.36 3.23
CA LYS A 8 -16.50 25.12 2.49
C LYS A 8 -16.52 24.78 0.99
N LEU A 9 -15.36 24.60 0.38
CA LEU A 9 -15.26 24.18 -1.03
C LEU A 9 -15.79 22.77 -1.24
N CYS A 10 -15.39 21.82 -0.38
CA CYS A 10 -15.83 20.43 -0.44
C CYS A 10 -17.32 20.26 -0.15
N HIS A 11 -17.94 21.15 0.63
CA HIS A 11 -19.37 21.11 0.89
C HIS A 11 -20.20 21.33 -0.39
N SER A 12 -19.78 22.25 -1.26
CA SER A 12 -20.51 22.55 -2.50
C SER A 12 -20.11 21.60 -3.63
N ASN A 13 -18.80 21.35 -3.80
CA ASN A 13 -18.27 20.55 -4.91
C ASN A 13 -17.05 19.73 -4.44
N PRO A 14 -17.26 18.54 -3.84
CA PRO A 14 -16.16 17.74 -3.28
C PRO A 14 -15.24 17.15 -4.35
N ILE A 15 -15.76 16.74 -5.52
CA ILE A 15 -14.96 16.04 -6.55
C ILE A 15 -13.83 16.93 -7.08
N PRO A 16 -14.06 18.17 -7.59
CA PRO A 16 -12.98 18.98 -8.15
C PRO A 16 -11.95 19.41 -7.10
N ALA A 17 -12.39 19.67 -5.86
CA ALA A 17 -11.51 20.01 -4.75
C ALA A 17 -10.57 18.85 -4.40
N ILE A 18 -11.12 17.64 -4.30
CA ILE A 18 -10.36 16.41 -4.04
C ILE A 18 -9.42 16.08 -5.19
N GLU A 19 -9.87 16.17 -6.45
CA GLU A 19 -9.02 15.91 -7.62
C GLU A 19 -7.82 16.87 -7.68
N THR A 20 -8.02 18.14 -7.34
CA THR A 20 -6.94 19.13 -7.27
C THR A 20 -5.95 18.76 -6.17
N MET A 21 -6.46 18.44 -4.98
CA MET A 21 -5.62 18.03 -3.85
C MET A 21 -4.82 16.76 -4.16
N LEU A 22 -5.42 15.75 -4.80
CA LEU A 22 -4.71 14.52 -5.18
C LEU A 22 -3.66 14.77 -6.26
N ARG A 23 -3.92 15.68 -7.20
CA ARG A 23 -2.92 16.09 -8.19
C ARG A 23 -1.69 16.69 -7.51
N ASP A 24 -1.89 17.52 -6.49
CA ASP A 24 -0.78 18.10 -5.73
C ASP A 24 0.02 17.06 -4.94
N VAL A 25 -0.66 16.03 -4.41
CA VAL A 25 -0.01 14.89 -3.75
C VAL A 25 0.84 14.09 -4.76
N GLU A 26 0.30 13.86 -5.96
CA GLU A 26 0.98 13.08 -7.00
C GLU A 26 2.17 13.81 -7.64
N ILE A 27 2.15 15.13 -7.78
CA ILE A 27 3.25 15.92 -8.40
C ILE A 27 4.57 15.81 -7.61
N GLY A 28 4.52 15.48 -6.32
CA GLY A 28 5.71 15.12 -5.53
C GLY A 28 6.59 16.26 -5.03
N PHE A 29 6.41 17.50 -5.49
CA PHE A 29 7.06 18.68 -4.88
C PHE A 29 6.48 19.05 -3.50
N ASN A 30 5.30 18.55 -3.17
CA ASN A 30 4.54 18.91 -1.97
C ASN A 30 4.38 17.73 -0.99
N VAL A 31 5.38 16.87 -0.82
CA VAL A 31 5.32 15.75 0.15
C VAL A 31 4.97 16.21 1.57
N ASN A 32 5.45 17.39 1.96
CA ASN A 32 5.17 18.00 3.25
C ASN A 32 3.69 18.41 3.42
N MET A 33 2.91 18.46 2.33
CA MET A 33 1.48 18.81 2.36
C MET A 33 0.56 17.62 2.60
N ILE A 34 1.06 16.36 2.56
CA ILE A 34 0.24 15.16 2.80
C ILE A 34 -0.45 15.24 4.17
N THR A 35 0.31 15.50 5.23
CA THR A 35 -0.25 15.58 6.59
C THR A 35 -1.25 16.73 6.73
N PRO A 36 -0.93 17.99 6.33
CA PRO A 36 -1.91 19.08 6.31
C PRO A 36 -3.18 18.79 5.50
N TYR A 37 -3.07 18.14 4.34
CA TYR A 37 -4.22 17.78 3.52
C TYR A 37 -5.12 16.76 4.21
N VAL A 38 -4.53 15.71 4.78
CA VAL A 38 -5.27 14.72 5.57
C VAL A 38 -5.95 15.41 6.77
N GLU A 39 -5.30 16.33 7.46
CA GLU A 39 -5.91 17.09 8.56
C GLU A 39 -7.11 17.93 8.11
N CYS A 40 -7.06 18.54 6.92
CA CYS A 40 -8.19 19.30 6.38
C CYS A 40 -9.43 18.42 6.18
N THR A 41 -9.25 17.16 5.78
CA THR A 41 -10.38 16.24 5.57
C THR A 41 -11.16 15.92 6.86
N THR A 42 -10.52 16.03 8.04
CA THR A 42 -11.19 15.75 9.33
C THR A 42 -12.30 16.75 9.69
N ARG A 43 -12.32 17.90 9.02
CA ARG A 43 -13.34 18.94 9.20
C ARG A 43 -14.37 18.94 8.08
N CYS A 44 -14.19 18.11 7.05
CA CYS A 44 -15.14 18.00 5.95
C CYS A 44 -16.36 17.13 6.36
N PRO A 45 -17.51 17.29 5.69
CA PRO A 45 -18.66 16.41 5.87
C PRO A 45 -18.34 14.93 5.58
N GLU A 46 -19.06 14.00 6.19
CA GLU A 46 -18.87 12.54 5.98
C GLU A 46 -18.99 12.14 4.49
N MET A 47 -19.93 12.76 3.77
CA MET A 47 -20.07 12.60 2.32
C MET A 47 -18.76 12.90 1.55
N THR A 48 -17.94 13.84 2.03
CA THR A 48 -16.64 14.15 1.41
C THR A 48 -15.65 13.00 1.60
N ALA A 49 -15.73 12.27 2.71
CA ALA A 49 -14.89 11.10 2.95
C ALA A 49 -15.26 9.94 2.02
N ASP A 50 -16.55 9.71 1.77
CA ASP A 50 -17.00 8.70 0.80
C ASP A 50 -16.60 9.06 -0.64
N VAL A 51 -16.77 10.33 -1.03
CA VAL A 51 -16.29 10.83 -2.33
C VAL A 51 -14.76 10.69 -2.42
N MET A 52 -14.01 10.94 -1.36
CA MET A 52 -12.57 10.69 -1.31
C MET A 52 -12.25 9.23 -1.56
N GLY A 53 -12.92 8.31 -0.86
CA GLY A 53 -12.76 6.87 -1.05
C GLY A 53 -12.97 6.45 -2.51
N TYR A 54 -14.04 6.94 -3.13
CA TYR A 54 -14.30 6.73 -4.56
C TYR A 54 -13.19 7.29 -5.46
N VAL A 55 -12.76 8.54 -5.24
CA VAL A 55 -11.73 9.16 -6.08
C VAL A 55 -10.38 8.45 -5.92
N LEU A 56 -10.02 8.02 -4.70
CA LEU A 56 -8.82 7.23 -4.42
C LEU A 56 -8.86 5.87 -5.13
N ALA A 57 -9.97 5.14 -5.02
CA ALA A 57 -10.16 3.87 -5.73
C ALA A 57 -10.08 4.06 -7.26
N ARG A 58 -10.73 5.11 -7.79
CA ARG A 58 -10.64 5.48 -9.20
C ARG A 58 -9.21 5.84 -9.61
N SER A 59 -8.45 6.53 -8.76
CA SER A 59 -7.05 6.86 -9.03
C SER A 59 -6.16 5.61 -9.08
N CYS A 60 -6.41 4.65 -8.18
CA CYS A 60 -5.73 3.35 -8.13
C CYS A 60 -6.20 2.40 -9.24
N ALA A 61 -7.34 2.64 -9.88
CA ALA A 61 -7.83 1.82 -10.99
C ALA A 61 -7.25 2.24 -12.35
N LYS A 62 -6.72 3.47 -12.47
CA LYS A 62 -6.13 3.95 -13.72
C LYS A 62 -4.91 3.10 -14.09
N PRO A 63 -4.82 2.59 -15.32
CA PRO A 63 -3.66 1.82 -15.76
C PRO A 63 -2.41 2.70 -15.80
N THR A 64 -1.25 2.05 -15.81
CA THR A 64 0.02 2.73 -16.03
C THR A 64 0.03 3.43 -17.38
N THR A 65 0.48 4.69 -17.40
CA THR A 65 0.71 5.48 -18.63
C THR A 65 2.14 6.01 -18.59
N PRO A 66 2.74 6.40 -19.73
CA PRO A 66 4.11 6.94 -19.73
C PRO A 66 4.31 8.14 -18.78
N ASN A 67 3.27 8.97 -18.61
CA ASN A 67 3.30 10.13 -17.71
C ASN A 67 2.95 9.78 -16.24
N ARG A 68 2.60 8.52 -15.97
CA ARG A 68 2.22 7.99 -14.66
C ARG A 68 2.73 6.55 -14.53
N ALA A 69 4.02 6.36 -14.84
CA ALA A 69 4.72 5.09 -14.70
C ALA A 69 4.78 4.69 -13.23
N PHE A 70 4.76 3.40 -12.93
CA PHE A 70 4.88 2.91 -11.54
C PHE A 70 6.34 2.82 -11.10
N LEU A 71 7.21 2.64 -12.08
CA LEU A 71 8.63 2.38 -11.92
C LEU A 71 9.39 3.27 -12.89
N ASN A 72 10.47 3.90 -12.40
CA ASN A 72 11.51 4.41 -13.27
C ASN A 72 12.54 3.28 -13.49
N GLN A 73 12.58 2.70 -14.69
CA GLN A 73 13.43 1.55 -14.99
C GLN A 73 14.92 1.87 -15.03
N ALA A 74 15.29 3.08 -15.48
CA ALA A 74 16.69 3.49 -15.54
C ALA A 74 17.32 3.48 -14.15
N ASP A 75 16.56 3.95 -13.15
CA ASP A 75 17.02 4.04 -11.77
C ASP A 75 16.59 2.85 -10.91
N ALA A 76 15.76 1.94 -11.44
CA ALA A 76 15.08 0.86 -10.70
C ALA A 76 14.51 1.36 -9.36
N ASN A 77 13.71 2.42 -9.41
CA ASN A 77 13.08 3.04 -8.25
C ASN A 77 11.58 3.23 -8.48
N LEU A 78 10.79 3.05 -7.42
CA LEU A 78 9.36 3.37 -7.44
C LEU A 78 9.14 4.85 -7.77
N SER A 79 8.09 5.12 -8.53
CA SER A 79 7.76 6.49 -8.89
C SER A 79 7.29 7.29 -7.66
N PRO A 80 7.81 8.51 -7.42
CA PRO A 80 7.49 9.28 -6.22
C PRO A 80 5.99 9.51 -6.00
N TRP A 81 5.24 9.72 -7.09
CA TRP A 81 3.79 9.94 -7.01
C TRP A 81 3.05 8.75 -6.38
N LEU A 82 3.50 7.52 -6.64
CA LEU A 82 2.87 6.29 -6.13
C LEU A 82 3.13 6.13 -4.64
N VAL A 83 4.35 6.43 -4.20
CA VAL A 83 4.74 6.45 -2.78
C VAL A 83 3.91 7.49 -2.02
N ASN A 84 3.80 8.71 -2.56
CA ASN A 84 3.01 9.78 -1.96
C ASN A 84 1.52 9.46 -1.90
N LEU A 85 0.99 8.83 -2.96
CA LEU A 85 -0.40 8.37 -2.98
C LEU A 85 -0.63 7.31 -1.91
N GLY A 86 0.27 6.33 -1.76
CA GLY A 86 0.23 5.32 -0.72
C GLY A 86 0.18 5.95 0.67
N GLU A 87 1.13 6.84 0.98
CA GLU A 87 1.17 7.55 2.25
C GLU A 87 -0.13 8.35 2.51
N PHE A 88 -0.62 9.08 1.52
CA PHE A 88 -1.87 9.83 1.64
C PHE A 88 -3.07 8.90 1.93
N VAL A 89 -3.19 7.80 1.18
CA VAL A 89 -4.26 6.79 1.34
C VAL A 89 -4.23 6.21 2.75
N GLY A 90 -3.07 5.73 3.21
CA GLY A 90 -2.93 5.14 4.54
C GLY A 90 -3.29 6.12 5.65
N ARG A 91 -2.79 7.36 5.57
CA ARG A 91 -3.08 8.41 6.56
C ARG A 91 -4.54 8.84 6.53
N PHE A 92 -5.17 8.92 5.35
CA PHE A 92 -6.57 9.26 5.18
C PHE A 92 -7.47 8.25 5.89
N TYR A 93 -7.34 6.96 5.58
CA TYR A 93 -8.18 5.93 6.23
C TYR A 93 -7.85 5.71 7.70
N LYS A 94 -6.62 6.01 8.15
CA LYS A 94 -6.31 6.10 9.60
C LYS A 94 -7.14 7.18 10.29
N LYS A 95 -7.37 8.32 9.62
CA LYS A 95 -8.20 9.41 10.16
C LYS A 95 -9.69 9.13 10.02
N HIS A 96 -10.11 8.41 8.98
CA HIS A 96 -11.50 8.10 8.66
C HIS A 96 -11.78 6.59 8.61
N PRO A 97 -11.74 5.89 9.76
CA PRO A 97 -11.92 4.42 9.80
C PRO A 97 -13.32 3.93 9.45
N HIS A 98 -14.29 4.84 9.28
CA HIS A 98 -15.67 4.52 8.93
C HIS A 98 -15.93 4.64 7.42
N THR A 99 -15.01 5.26 6.67
CA THR A 99 -15.10 5.37 5.22
C THR A 99 -14.91 4.01 4.58
N ASP A 100 -15.70 3.73 3.55
CA ASP A 100 -15.68 2.46 2.85
C ASP A 100 -14.33 2.17 2.17
N LEU A 101 -13.71 1.03 2.49
CA LEU A 101 -12.47 0.53 1.88
C LEU A 101 -12.71 -0.49 0.77
N HIS A 102 -13.93 -0.99 0.59
CA HIS A 102 -14.18 -2.16 -0.25
C HIS A 102 -13.71 -1.94 -1.68
N GLY A 103 -14.16 -0.84 -2.32
CA GLY A 103 -13.78 -0.52 -3.70
C GLY A 103 -12.27 -0.37 -3.91
N LEU A 104 -11.56 0.26 -2.95
CA LEU A 104 -10.12 0.45 -3.02
C LEU A 104 -9.38 -0.90 -2.93
N LEU A 105 -9.69 -1.70 -1.91
CA LEU A 105 -9.02 -2.98 -1.67
C LEU A 105 -9.29 -3.99 -2.80
N THR A 106 -10.50 -4.02 -3.35
CA THR A 106 -10.81 -4.85 -4.53
C THR A 106 -9.96 -4.43 -5.73
N VAL A 107 -9.84 -3.13 -6.02
CA VAL A 107 -9.02 -2.64 -7.14
C VAL A 107 -7.54 -2.98 -6.95
N VAL A 108 -6.99 -2.70 -5.77
CA VAL A 108 -5.59 -2.98 -5.45
C VAL A 108 -5.30 -4.48 -5.54
N THR A 109 -6.13 -5.30 -4.90
CA THR A 109 -5.97 -6.77 -4.92
C THR A 109 -6.06 -7.33 -6.33
N ARG A 110 -7.03 -6.86 -7.13
CA ARG A 110 -7.18 -7.31 -8.51
C ARG A 110 -5.98 -6.97 -9.37
N ARG A 111 -5.40 -5.77 -9.21
CA ARG A 111 -4.19 -5.37 -9.96
C ARG A 111 -2.97 -6.18 -9.54
N ILE A 112 -2.81 -6.45 -8.25
CA ILE A 112 -1.76 -7.37 -7.75
C ILE A 112 -2.00 -8.76 -8.35
N HIS A 113 -3.22 -9.28 -8.32
CA HIS A 113 -3.52 -10.63 -8.80
C HIS A 113 -3.33 -10.79 -10.31
N ASN A 114 -3.82 -9.85 -11.13
CA ASN A 114 -3.81 -9.96 -12.59
C ASN A 114 -2.39 -10.13 -13.17
N GLU A 115 -1.38 -9.49 -12.60
CA GLU A 115 0.00 -9.67 -13.07
C GLU A 115 0.52 -11.10 -12.84
N ALA A 116 0.05 -11.77 -11.77
CA ALA A 116 0.39 -13.16 -11.52
C ALA A 116 -0.22 -14.13 -12.57
N VAL A 117 -1.25 -13.70 -13.31
CA VAL A 117 -2.00 -14.51 -14.28
C VAL A 117 -1.55 -14.29 -15.72
N GLU A 118 -1.02 -13.11 -16.07
CA GLU A 118 -0.54 -12.79 -17.44
C GLU A 118 0.76 -13.52 -17.84
N THR A 119 1.33 -14.34 -16.94
CA THR A 119 2.58 -15.10 -17.12
C THR A 119 2.41 -16.47 -17.77
N ALA A 120 1.31 -16.73 -18.48
CA ALA A 120 1.21 -17.88 -19.38
C ALA A 120 1.50 -17.45 -20.83
N PRO A 121 2.76 -17.48 -21.30
CA PRO A 121 3.06 -17.21 -22.70
C PRO A 121 2.51 -18.33 -23.57
N GLN A 122 1.46 -18.04 -24.34
CA GLN A 122 1.15 -18.79 -25.55
C GLN A 122 2.22 -18.47 -26.61
N GLY A 123 3.31 -19.25 -26.62
CA GLY A 123 4.15 -19.56 -27.79
C GLY A 123 4.46 -18.43 -28.79
N GLY A 124 4.97 -17.28 -28.35
CA GLY A 124 5.44 -16.19 -29.21
C GLY A 124 6.96 -16.01 -29.15
N LEU A 125 7.59 -15.58 -30.25
CA LEU A 125 9.02 -15.24 -30.29
C LEU A 125 9.36 -14.14 -29.28
N PRO A 126 10.55 -14.15 -28.66
CA PRO A 126 10.98 -13.09 -27.75
C PRO A 126 11.15 -11.78 -28.52
N SER A 127 10.21 -10.86 -28.35
CA SER A 127 10.37 -9.48 -28.80
C SER A 127 11.32 -8.74 -27.84
N THR A 128 12.25 -7.97 -28.41
CA THR A 128 12.97 -6.81 -27.84
C THR A 128 12.55 -6.40 -26.43
N GLN A 129 13.48 -6.45 -25.47
CA GLN A 129 13.44 -5.86 -24.11
C GLN A 129 12.08 -5.28 -23.73
N ALA A 130 11.16 -6.14 -23.29
CA ALA A 130 9.83 -5.69 -22.92
C ALA A 130 9.91 -4.84 -21.65
N GLU A 131 9.36 -3.63 -21.70
CA GLU A 131 9.29 -2.74 -20.55
C GLU A 131 8.36 -3.36 -19.49
N TYR A 132 8.91 -3.78 -18.34
CA TYR A 132 8.13 -4.20 -17.18
C TYR A 132 7.20 -3.07 -16.70
N LYS A 133 5.89 -3.24 -16.90
CA LYS A 133 4.85 -2.26 -16.52
C LYS A 133 4.53 -2.29 -15.01
N GLY A 134 4.71 -3.44 -14.37
CA GLY A 134 4.64 -3.62 -12.91
C GLY A 134 3.33 -3.22 -12.27
N GLU A 135 2.20 -3.72 -12.77
CA GLU A 135 0.87 -3.45 -12.22
C GLU A 135 0.75 -3.84 -10.72
N SER A 136 1.49 -4.87 -10.30
CA SER A 136 1.66 -5.35 -8.93
C SER A 136 2.35 -4.35 -8.00
N LEU A 137 3.06 -3.34 -8.52
CA LEU A 137 3.67 -2.28 -7.72
C LEU A 137 2.63 -1.42 -6.99
N ILE A 138 1.36 -1.47 -7.40
CA ILE A 138 0.26 -0.88 -6.64
C ILE A 138 0.13 -1.46 -5.21
N ARG A 139 0.81 -2.58 -4.90
CA ARG A 139 0.96 -3.11 -3.54
C ARG A 139 1.48 -2.08 -2.53
N VAL A 140 2.18 -1.03 -2.97
CA VAL A 140 2.58 0.11 -2.13
C VAL A 140 1.37 0.74 -1.40
N ILE A 141 0.19 0.73 -2.02
CA ILE A 141 -1.05 1.19 -1.38
C ILE A 141 -1.47 0.26 -0.23
N LEU A 142 -1.35 -1.06 -0.41
CA LEU A 142 -1.64 -2.06 0.63
C LEU A 142 -0.64 -1.93 1.79
N GLU A 143 0.65 -1.79 1.48
CA GLU A 143 1.71 -1.57 2.48
C GLU A 143 1.42 -0.32 3.32
N ALA A 144 1.06 0.79 2.69
CA ALA A 144 0.72 2.02 3.40
C ALA A 144 -0.56 1.88 4.25
N LEU A 145 -1.58 1.14 3.79
CA LEU A 145 -2.75 0.84 4.62
C LEU A 145 -2.37 0.03 5.87
N ILE A 146 -1.52 -0.99 5.72
CA ILE A 146 -1.01 -1.79 6.84
C ILE A 146 -0.20 -0.92 7.82
N GLU A 147 0.67 -0.05 7.31
CA GLU A 147 1.49 0.84 8.12
C GLU A 147 0.66 1.85 8.91
N TYR A 148 -0.19 2.61 8.22
CA TYR A 148 -0.90 3.73 8.83
C TYR A 148 -2.19 3.30 9.54
N MET A 149 -3.02 2.43 8.93
CA MET A 149 -4.26 1.96 9.58
C MET A 149 -4.03 0.78 10.51
N GLY A 150 -3.25 -0.21 10.06
CA GLY A 150 -2.89 -1.37 10.85
C GLY A 150 -1.92 -1.03 11.98
N GLY A 151 -1.16 0.06 11.81
CA GLY A 151 -0.21 0.55 12.81
C GLY A 151 1.00 -0.36 12.96
N TYR A 152 1.38 -1.02 11.86
CA TYR A 152 2.55 -1.88 11.74
C TYR A 152 3.64 -1.14 10.96
N PHE A 153 4.60 -0.56 11.68
CA PHE A 153 5.72 0.14 11.05
C PHE A 153 6.93 -0.77 10.99
N THR A 154 7.50 -0.95 9.79
CA THR A 154 8.82 -1.57 9.65
C THR A 154 9.87 -0.57 10.12
N VAL A 155 10.64 -0.94 11.14
CA VAL A 155 11.81 -0.16 11.58
C VAL A 155 13.01 -0.72 10.85
N ALA A 156 13.53 0.03 9.88
CA ALA A 156 14.81 -0.26 9.24
C ALA A 156 15.96 0.07 10.20
N ASP A 157 17.10 -0.61 10.03
CA ASP A 157 18.36 -0.32 10.73
C ASP A 157 18.27 -0.31 12.26
N MET A 158 17.70 -1.38 12.82
CA MET A 158 17.63 -1.57 14.27
C MET A 158 19.02 -1.71 14.89
N THR A 159 19.23 -1.08 16.04
CA THR A 159 20.44 -1.28 16.85
C THR A 159 20.51 -2.71 17.40
N SER A 160 21.70 -3.17 17.79
CA SER A 160 21.89 -4.47 18.45
C SER A 160 20.96 -4.64 19.66
N ASP A 161 20.77 -3.57 20.43
CA ASP A 161 19.93 -3.60 21.64
C ASP A 161 18.44 -3.71 21.27
N GLN A 162 18.00 -3.03 20.20
CA GLN A 162 16.64 -3.19 19.68
C GLN A 162 16.39 -4.61 19.18
N LEU A 163 17.37 -5.21 18.48
CA LEU A 163 17.29 -6.61 18.04
C LEU A 163 17.23 -7.58 19.23
N HIS A 164 18.01 -7.35 20.28
CA HIS A 164 17.94 -8.15 21.51
C HIS A 164 16.58 -8.00 22.22
N CYS A 165 16.02 -6.80 22.23
CA CYS A 165 14.68 -6.56 22.78
C CYS A 165 13.59 -7.32 22.01
N LEU A 166 13.77 -7.50 20.68
CA LEU A 166 12.87 -8.29 19.86
C LEU A 166 12.90 -9.81 20.18
N ALA A 167 13.97 -10.32 20.77
CA ALA A 167 14.00 -11.70 21.26
C ALA A 167 13.23 -11.88 22.60
N GLY A 168 12.85 -10.78 23.25
CA GLY A 168 12.17 -10.79 24.54
C GLY A 168 10.65 -10.97 24.46
N GLY A 169 10.00 -10.79 25.61
CA GLY A 169 8.55 -10.86 25.74
C GLY A 169 7.82 -9.68 25.06
N PRO A 170 6.49 -9.75 24.92
CA PRO A 170 5.68 -8.75 24.20
C PRO A 170 5.88 -7.31 24.68
N ARG A 171 6.11 -7.12 25.98
CA ARG A 171 6.39 -5.79 26.56
C ARG A 171 7.72 -5.23 26.08
N LEU A 172 8.77 -6.03 26.08
CA LEU A 172 10.10 -5.60 25.65
C LEU A 172 10.13 -5.31 24.14
N LYS A 173 9.45 -6.14 23.35
CA LYS A 173 9.21 -5.91 21.91
C LYS A 173 8.49 -4.58 21.66
N SER A 174 7.50 -4.24 22.48
CA SER A 174 6.76 -2.99 22.31
C SER A 174 7.63 -1.76 22.61
N GLU A 175 8.50 -1.82 23.62
CA GLU A 175 9.40 -0.73 23.97
C GLU A 175 10.52 -0.52 22.95
N SER A 176 11.02 -1.58 22.30
CA SER A 176 12.06 -1.47 21.28
C SER A 176 11.60 -0.75 20.01
N ILE A 177 10.29 -0.84 19.71
CA ILE A 177 9.65 -0.21 18.56
C ILE A 177 9.08 1.17 18.93
N ALA A 178 8.60 1.35 20.16
CA ALA A 178 7.93 2.58 20.61
C ALA A 178 8.89 3.67 21.07
N ILE A 179 9.73 4.19 20.18
CA ILE A 179 10.51 5.41 20.49
C ILE A 179 9.59 6.63 20.36
N GLY A 180 9.05 7.11 21.49
CA GLY A 180 8.63 8.50 21.67
C GLY A 180 7.19 8.90 21.34
N LYS A 181 6.30 7.99 20.91
CA LYS A 181 4.87 8.32 20.75
C LYS A 181 3.95 7.21 21.27
N LYS A 182 3.37 7.43 22.46
CA LYS A 182 2.18 6.68 22.92
C LYS A 182 0.97 7.21 22.17
N GLU A 183 0.67 6.65 20.99
CA GLU A 183 -0.63 6.85 20.34
C GLU A 183 -1.75 6.21 21.18
N ASP A 184 -2.97 6.74 21.03
CA ASP A 184 -4.16 6.18 21.66
C ASP A 184 -4.41 4.75 21.15
N SER A 185 -4.22 3.78 22.07
CA SER A 185 -4.31 2.35 21.77
C SER A 185 -5.70 1.94 21.28
N SER A 186 -6.77 2.61 21.70
CA SER A 186 -8.14 2.28 21.29
C SER A 186 -8.41 2.71 19.85
N ARG A 187 -7.97 3.91 19.47
CA ARG A 187 -8.10 4.41 18.09
C ARG A 187 -7.31 3.54 17.11
N LYS A 188 -6.11 3.11 17.51
CA LYS A 188 -5.28 2.20 16.73
C LYS A 188 -5.97 0.85 16.51
N GLU A 189 -6.66 0.33 17.53
CA GLU A 189 -7.43 -0.91 17.40
C GLU A 189 -8.58 -0.77 16.38
N LYS A 190 -9.35 0.32 16.48
CA LYS A 190 -10.52 0.53 15.61
C LYS A 190 -10.12 0.60 14.13
N THR A 191 -9.06 1.33 13.80
CA THR A 191 -8.58 1.46 12.41
C THR A 191 -8.04 0.13 11.88
N ARG A 192 -7.29 -0.59 12.72
CA ARG A 192 -6.75 -1.92 12.39
C ARG A 192 -7.88 -2.92 12.13
N GLN A 193 -8.88 -2.97 13.01
CA GLN A 193 -10.01 -3.88 12.87
C GLN A 193 -10.86 -3.55 11.63
N ALA A 194 -11.02 -2.26 11.28
CA ALA A 194 -11.72 -1.85 10.06
C ALA A 194 -11.02 -2.39 8.80
N LEU A 195 -9.68 -2.25 8.71
CA LEU A 195 -8.90 -2.82 7.60
C LEU A 195 -9.01 -4.35 7.57
N PHE A 196 -8.82 -5.01 8.73
CA PHE A 196 -8.87 -6.46 8.83
C PHE A 196 -10.23 -7.03 8.44
N ASN A 197 -11.32 -6.47 8.97
CA ASN A 197 -12.68 -6.92 8.65
C ASN A 197 -12.93 -6.78 7.15
N THR A 198 -12.59 -5.64 6.54
CA THR A 198 -12.82 -5.45 5.10
C THR A 198 -12.04 -6.48 4.25
N LEU A 199 -10.79 -6.81 4.62
CA LEU A 199 -10.00 -7.83 3.93
C LEU A 199 -10.62 -9.23 4.03
N VAL A 200 -11.16 -9.57 5.20
CA VAL A 200 -11.80 -10.88 5.47
C VAL A 200 -13.16 -10.98 4.82
N ASP A 201 -14.00 -9.95 4.95
CA ASP A 201 -15.37 -9.91 4.45
C ASP A 201 -15.40 -10.00 2.91
N LEU A 202 -14.41 -9.41 2.24
CA LEU A 202 -14.22 -9.52 0.80
C LEU A 202 -13.49 -10.80 0.35
N GLY A 203 -13.02 -11.64 1.27
CA GLY A 203 -12.26 -12.84 0.94
C GLY A 203 -10.92 -12.57 0.25
N LEU A 204 -10.30 -11.40 0.50
CA LEU A 204 -9.08 -10.98 -0.19
C LEU A 204 -7.80 -11.61 0.38
N VAL A 205 -7.85 -12.10 1.63
CA VAL A 205 -6.67 -12.64 2.32
C VAL A 205 -6.01 -13.80 1.54
N PRO A 206 -6.73 -14.87 1.13
CA PRO A 206 -6.11 -15.95 0.37
C PRO A 206 -5.63 -15.49 -1.02
N VAL A 207 -6.36 -14.57 -1.66
CA VAL A 207 -6.02 -14.04 -2.99
C VAL A 207 -4.71 -13.27 -2.93
N LEU A 208 -4.55 -12.38 -1.95
CA LEU A 208 -3.32 -11.61 -1.74
C LEU A 208 -2.16 -12.54 -1.38
N TRP A 209 -2.38 -13.51 -0.50
CA TRP A 209 -1.37 -14.48 -0.10
C TRP A 209 -0.84 -15.28 -1.30
N TYR A 210 -1.74 -15.84 -2.10
CA TYR A 210 -1.42 -16.56 -3.31
C TYR A 210 -0.70 -15.66 -4.34
N SER A 211 -1.23 -14.47 -4.61
CA SER A 211 -0.67 -13.58 -5.64
C SER A 211 0.74 -13.10 -5.29
N LEU A 212 0.97 -12.67 -4.05
CA LEU A 212 2.29 -12.21 -3.60
C LEU A 212 3.30 -13.37 -3.57
N SER A 213 2.89 -14.57 -3.17
CA SER A 213 3.78 -15.75 -3.18
C SER A 213 4.13 -16.21 -4.60
N GLN A 214 3.17 -16.19 -5.52
CA GLN A 214 3.39 -16.53 -6.93
C GLN A 214 4.31 -15.51 -7.60
N GLN A 215 4.10 -14.21 -7.38
CA GLN A 215 4.97 -13.14 -7.89
C GLN A 215 6.42 -13.30 -7.43
N ARG A 216 6.62 -13.66 -6.16
CA ARG A 216 7.95 -13.94 -5.63
C ARG A 216 8.67 -15.05 -6.40
N HIS A 217 7.95 -16.11 -6.78
CA HIS A 217 8.50 -17.18 -7.62
C HIS A 217 8.75 -16.70 -9.05
N HIS A 218 7.84 -15.90 -9.60
CA HIS A 218 7.95 -15.37 -10.96
C HIS A 218 9.20 -14.50 -11.15
N PHE A 219 9.51 -13.59 -10.22
CA PHE A 219 10.71 -12.75 -10.32
C PHE A 219 12.02 -13.54 -10.29
N LEU A 220 12.01 -14.78 -9.80
CA LEU A 220 13.16 -15.68 -9.79
C LEU A 220 13.15 -16.68 -10.96
N SER A 221 12.14 -16.67 -11.82
CA SER A 221 12.06 -17.63 -12.93
C SER A 221 13.07 -17.30 -14.03
N GLU A 222 13.50 -18.33 -14.75
CA GLU A 222 14.37 -18.16 -15.92
C GLU A 222 13.71 -17.27 -16.98
N GLU A 223 12.40 -17.42 -17.19
CA GLU A 223 11.60 -16.61 -18.12
C GLU A 223 11.71 -15.11 -17.81
N PHE A 224 11.59 -14.72 -16.55
CA PHE A 224 11.70 -13.32 -16.16
C PHE A 224 13.13 -12.80 -16.37
N SER A 225 14.12 -13.61 -16.01
CA SER A 225 15.54 -13.28 -16.16
C SER A 225 15.98 -13.15 -17.62
N GLU A 226 15.44 -13.95 -18.53
CA GLU A 226 15.75 -13.86 -19.96
C GLU A 226 15.19 -12.58 -20.59
N VAL A 227 13.99 -12.17 -20.20
CA VAL A 227 13.34 -10.96 -20.72
C VAL A 227 13.96 -9.68 -20.15
N HIS A 228 14.35 -9.69 -18.87
CA HIS A 228 14.81 -8.49 -18.15
C HIS A 228 16.32 -8.51 -17.79
N GLY A 229 17.09 -9.49 -18.26
CA GLY A 229 18.51 -9.69 -17.92
C GLY A 229 19.50 -8.70 -18.53
N GLY A 230 19.02 -7.60 -19.12
CA GLY A 230 19.86 -6.54 -19.68
C GLY A 230 20.55 -5.68 -18.62
N ALA A 231 21.16 -4.57 -19.05
CA ALA A 231 21.77 -3.60 -18.15
C ALA A 231 20.72 -3.05 -17.15
N GLY A 232 20.97 -3.20 -15.86
CA GLY A 232 20.02 -2.81 -14.80
C GLY A 232 19.02 -3.90 -14.37
N GLY A 233 19.00 -5.04 -15.06
CA GLY A 233 18.09 -6.16 -14.76
C GLY A 233 18.18 -6.69 -13.34
N LEU A 234 19.40 -6.90 -12.83
CA LEU A 234 19.60 -7.37 -11.46
C LEU A 234 19.08 -6.38 -10.41
N LYS A 235 19.26 -5.08 -10.65
CA LYS A 235 18.75 -4.03 -9.76
C LYS A 235 17.22 -4.01 -9.74
N LEU A 236 16.61 -4.18 -10.92
CA LEU A 236 15.17 -4.33 -11.07
C LEU A 236 14.64 -5.56 -10.33
N VAL A 237 15.24 -6.73 -10.54
CA VAL A 237 14.87 -7.97 -9.85
C VAL A 237 14.95 -7.78 -8.33
N GLY A 238 16.02 -7.18 -7.82
CA GLY A 238 16.18 -6.88 -6.40
C GLY A 238 15.02 -6.03 -5.87
N LEU A 239 14.70 -4.90 -6.53
CA LEU A 239 13.58 -4.04 -6.15
C LEU A 239 12.24 -4.80 -6.12
N LEU A 240 11.96 -5.58 -7.18
CA LEU A 240 10.68 -6.29 -7.31
C LEU A 240 10.55 -7.40 -6.28
N PHE A 241 11.60 -8.21 -6.14
CA PHE A 241 11.61 -9.34 -5.21
C PHE A 241 11.55 -8.86 -3.76
N ASP A 242 12.44 -7.94 -3.36
CA ASP A 242 12.52 -7.45 -1.98
C ASP A 242 11.24 -6.71 -1.61
N GLY A 243 10.75 -5.80 -2.46
CA GLY A 243 9.52 -5.07 -2.19
C GLY A 243 8.28 -5.97 -2.14
N ASN A 244 8.21 -7.00 -3.00
CA ASN A 244 7.10 -7.97 -2.92
C ASN A 244 7.20 -8.84 -1.66
N HIS A 245 8.40 -9.29 -1.31
CA HIS A 245 8.63 -10.07 -0.11
C HIS A 245 8.32 -9.27 1.16
N GLU A 246 8.71 -7.99 1.20
CA GLU A 246 8.38 -7.07 2.29
C GLU A 246 6.86 -6.92 2.44
N CYS A 247 6.14 -6.68 1.34
CA CYS A 247 4.67 -6.61 1.37
C CYS A 247 4.05 -7.90 1.92
N PHE A 248 4.56 -9.06 1.49
CA PHE A 248 4.09 -10.37 1.96
C PHE A 248 4.29 -10.55 3.47
N LEU A 249 5.47 -10.20 3.99
CA LEU A 249 5.76 -10.26 5.42
C LEU A 249 4.91 -9.26 6.21
N LYS A 250 4.74 -8.02 5.72
CA LYS A 250 3.86 -7.01 6.32
C LYS A 250 2.42 -7.52 6.43
N LEU A 251 1.89 -8.13 5.37
CA LEU A 251 0.54 -8.72 5.37
C LEU A 251 0.42 -9.85 6.39
N THR A 252 1.39 -10.76 6.41
CA THR A 252 1.45 -11.90 7.34
C THR A 252 1.41 -11.44 8.79
N GLU A 253 2.32 -10.53 9.14
CA GLU A 253 2.47 -10.05 10.50
C GLU A 253 1.26 -9.19 10.93
N PHE A 254 0.72 -8.38 10.02
CA PHE A 254 -0.53 -7.65 10.25
C PHE A 254 -1.68 -8.59 10.60
N LEU A 255 -1.90 -9.66 9.82
CA LEU A 255 -2.97 -10.62 10.06
C LEU A 255 -2.80 -11.33 11.41
N ALA A 256 -1.56 -11.69 11.77
CA ALA A 256 -1.23 -12.31 13.05
C ALA A 256 -1.51 -11.38 14.24
N GLN A 257 -1.33 -10.06 14.07
CA GLN A 257 -1.61 -9.05 15.10
C GLN A 257 -3.07 -8.61 15.17
N ALA A 258 -3.80 -8.69 14.05
CA ALA A 258 -5.16 -8.18 13.93
C ALA A 258 -6.25 -9.19 14.35
N CYS A 259 -5.90 -10.46 14.58
CA CYS A 259 -6.89 -11.46 15.00
C CYS A 259 -6.32 -12.54 15.93
N ALA A 260 -7.23 -13.32 16.53
CA ALA A 260 -6.86 -14.47 17.34
C ALA A 260 -6.26 -15.60 16.49
N ARG A 261 -5.40 -16.42 17.11
CA ARG A 261 -4.67 -17.50 16.45
C ARG A 261 -5.56 -18.44 15.63
N ASP A 262 -6.71 -18.84 16.17
CA ASP A 262 -7.62 -19.77 15.50
C ASP A 262 -8.18 -19.17 14.21
N LYS A 263 -8.58 -17.89 14.25
CA LYS A 263 -9.05 -17.16 13.07
C LYS A 263 -7.92 -17.00 12.05
N TYR A 264 -6.72 -16.63 12.51
CA TYR A 264 -5.54 -16.52 11.65
C TYR A 264 -5.25 -17.83 10.89
N THR A 265 -5.25 -18.97 11.59
CA THR A 265 -5.02 -20.29 10.98
C THR A 265 -6.12 -20.67 9.98
N SER A 266 -7.36 -20.23 10.19
CA SER A 266 -8.45 -20.48 9.23
C SER A 266 -8.39 -19.61 7.96
N LEU A 267 -7.67 -18.49 8.00
CA LEU A 267 -7.59 -17.53 6.88
C LEU A 267 -6.45 -17.82 5.92
N LEU A 268 -5.42 -18.53 6.38
CA LEU A 268 -4.26 -18.87 5.56
C LEU A 268 -4.44 -20.25 4.89
N PRO A 269 -3.95 -20.41 3.64
CA PRO A 269 -3.93 -21.71 2.94
C PRO A 269 -3.07 -22.77 3.65
#